data_AF-A0A1Y0HKF2-F1
#
_entry.id   AF-A0A1Y0HKF2-F1
#
_cell.length_a   1.000
_cell.length_b   1.000
_cell.length_c   1.000
_cell.angle_alpha   90.00
_cell.angle_beta   90.00
_cell.angle_gamma   90.00
#
_symmetry.space_group_name_H-M   'P 1'
#
loop_
_entity.id
_entity.type
_entity.pdbx_description
1 polymer ?
#
loop_
_entity_poly.entity_id
_entity_poly.type
_entity_poly.pdbx_seq_one_letter_code
_entity_poly.pdbx_strand_id
1 'polypeptide(L)'
;MEEYASKIICECGQKTIQEAIDIFKSTTLPYKKAKKLVTGCNQTCCRRPLMALFNMVEFGEIDYEEIAFLIDQKNSRFEQGESDE
;
A
#
# COMPACT_ATOMS: atom_id res chain seq x y z
N MET A 1 -13.93 -11.56 3.49
CA MET A 1 -14.00 -10.79 2.21
C MET A 1 -13.89 -9.26 2.39
N GLU A 2 -13.87 -8.71 3.61
CA GLU A 2 -13.54 -7.28 3.87
C GLU A 2 -12.40 -7.10 4.90
N GLU A 3 -11.83 -8.18 5.45
CA GLU A 3 -10.85 -8.12 6.55
C GLU A 3 -9.57 -7.36 6.19
N TYR A 4 -9.16 -7.42 4.92
CA TYR A 4 -7.94 -6.79 4.45
C TYR A 4 -8.11 -5.30 4.17
N ALA A 5 -9.33 -4.82 3.92
CA ALA A 5 -9.59 -3.41 3.56
C ALA A 5 -9.11 -2.44 4.65
N SER A 6 -9.24 -2.85 5.92
CA SER A 6 -8.82 -2.10 7.10
C SER A 6 -7.32 -2.22 7.43
N LYS A 7 -6.55 -3.00 6.66
CA LYS A 7 -5.12 -3.20 6.90
C LYS A 7 -4.33 -1.95 6.54
N ILE A 8 -3.36 -1.59 7.37
CA ILE A 8 -2.50 -0.42 7.12
C ILE A 8 -1.56 -0.71 5.96
N ILE A 9 -1.72 0.00 4.84
CA ILE A 9 -0.87 -0.16 3.65
C ILE A 9 0.47 0.58 3.80
N CYS A 10 0.48 1.65 4.59
CA CYS A 10 1.68 2.41 4.85
C CYS A 10 1.67 3.09 6.22
N GLU A 11 2.69 2.79 7.03
CA GLU A 11 2.84 3.33 8.39
C GLU A 11 3.15 4.83 8.40
N CYS A 12 3.77 5.36 7.34
CA CYS A 12 4.08 6.79 7.24
C CYS A 12 2.82 7.66 7.15
N GLY A 13 1.81 7.20 6.41
CA GLY A 13 0.53 7.91 6.25
C GLY A 13 -0.56 7.39 7.18
N GLN A 14 -0.29 6.27 7.87
CA GLN A 14 -1.26 5.50 8.66
C GLN A 14 -2.58 5.24 7.92
N LYS A 15 -2.48 5.07 6.59
CA LYS A 15 -3.64 4.83 5.72
C LYS A 15 -3.92 3.34 5.58
N THR A 16 -5.19 3.01 5.57
CA THR A 16 -5.70 1.67 5.26
C THR A 16 -5.70 1.41 3.75
N ILE A 17 -5.86 0.14 3.35
CA ILE A 17 -6.04 -0.23 1.94
C ILE A 17 -7.26 0.52 1.37
N GLN A 18 -8.39 0.54 2.09
CA GLN A 18 -9.60 1.20 1.65
C GLN A 18 -9.40 2.70 1.41
N GLU A 19 -8.79 3.41 2.38
CA GLU A 19 -8.52 4.84 2.20
C GLU A 19 -7.58 5.11 1.01
N ALA A 20 -6.58 4.24 0.80
CA ALA A 20 -5.68 4.38 -0.34
C ALA A 20 -6.40 4.17 -1.67
N ILE A 21 -7.35 3.22 -1.74
CA ILE A 21 -8.23 3.03 -2.90
C ILE A 21 -9.05 4.29 -3.16
N ASP A 22 -9.68 4.86 -2.14
CA ASP A 22 -10.52 6.05 -2.30
C ASP A 22 -9.70 7.26 -2.78
N ILE A 23 -8.48 7.41 -2.28
CA ILE A 23 -7.52 8.42 -2.77
C ILE A 23 -7.15 8.16 -4.23
N PHE A 24 -6.85 6.92 -4.60
CA PHE A 24 -6.48 6.59 -5.98
C PHE A 24 -7.65 6.72 -6.96
N LYS A 25 -8.88 6.39 -6.55
CA LYS A 25 -10.09 6.59 -7.37
C LYS A 25 -10.45 8.06 -7.55
N SER A 26 -10.14 8.91 -6.57
CA SER A 26 -10.45 10.35 -6.59
C SER A 26 -9.38 11.20 -7.30
N THR A 27 -8.26 10.61 -7.69
CA THR A 27 -7.13 11.32 -8.29
C THR A 27 -6.77 10.76 -9.66
N THR A 28 -6.51 11.63 -10.62
CA THR A 28 -5.94 11.26 -11.93
C THR A 28 -4.43 11.53 -12.00
N LEU A 29 -3.82 11.77 -10.83
CA LEU A 29 -2.41 12.11 -10.73
C LEU A 29 -1.53 10.87 -10.96
N PRO A 30 -0.35 11.04 -11.57
CA PRO A 30 0.58 9.94 -11.74
C PRO A 30 1.04 9.39 -10.38
N TYR A 31 1.40 8.10 -10.35
CA TYR A 31 1.76 7.36 -9.14
C TYR A 31 2.64 8.14 -8.14
N LYS A 32 3.68 8.86 -8.62
CA LYS A 32 4.59 9.63 -7.73
C LYS A 32 3.84 10.67 -6.88
N LYS A 33 2.83 11.34 -7.45
CA LYS A 33 2.01 12.32 -6.75
C LYS A 33 0.89 11.64 -5.96
N ALA A 34 0.20 10.68 -6.55
CA ALA A 34 -0.85 9.91 -5.88
C ALA A 34 -0.33 9.21 -4.61
N LYS A 35 0.84 8.58 -4.67
CA LYS A 35 1.54 7.99 -3.53
C LYS A 35 1.73 9.00 -2.40
N LYS A 36 2.14 10.23 -2.71
CA LYS A 36 2.39 11.27 -1.69
C LYS A 36 1.10 11.66 -0.96
N LEU A 37 -0.06 11.58 -1.60
CA LEU A 37 -1.36 11.80 -0.96
C LEU A 37 -1.69 10.69 0.06
N VAL A 38 -1.29 9.45 -0.22
CA VAL A 38 -1.51 8.31 0.69
C VAL A 38 -0.48 8.27 1.81
N THR A 39 0.80 8.50 1.53
CA THR A 39 1.88 8.25 2.50
C THR A 39 2.39 9.46 3.23
N GLY A 40 2.18 10.67 2.72
CA GLY A 40 2.80 11.91 3.23
C GLY A 40 4.33 11.94 3.14
N CYS A 41 4.97 10.90 2.58
CA CYS A 41 6.42 10.72 2.60
C CYS A 41 7.00 10.44 1.20
N ASN A 42 8.30 10.69 1.05
CA ASN A 42 9.04 10.37 -0.18
C ASN A 42 9.77 9.02 -0.12
N GLN A 43 9.66 8.28 0.99
CA GLN A 43 10.38 7.04 1.23
C GLN A 43 9.85 5.88 0.39
N THR A 44 10.67 4.86 0.15
CA THR A 44 10.31 3.68 -0.67
C THR A 44 9.72 2.52 0.13
N CYS A 45 9.57 2.66 1.45
CA CYS A 45 9.08 1.63 2.38
C CYS A 45 7.80 0.94 1.92
N CYS A 46 6.82 1.69 1.41
CA CYS A 46 5.51 1.18 0.99
C CYS A 46 5.38 1.07 -0.54
N ARG A 47 6.48 1.16 -1.30
CA ARG A 47 6.43 1.29 -2.77
C ARG A 47 5.72 0.11 -3.44
N ARG A 48 6.09 -1.12 -3.10
CA ARG A 48 5.53 -2.34 -3.72
C ARG A 48 4.01 -2.44 -3.53
N PRO A 49 3.47 -2.46 -2.30
CA PRO A 49 2.02 -2.58 -2.10
C PRO A 49 1.26 -1.39 -2.70
N LEU A 50 1.77 -0.16 -2.58
CA LEU A 50 1.08 1.01 -3.15
C LEU A 50 1.09 1.03 -4.68
N MET A 51 2.15 0.56 -5.33
CA MET A 51 2.22 0.56 -6.79
C MET A 51 1.32 -0.53 -7.38
N ALA A 52 1.27 -1.70 -6.74
CA ALA A 52 0.30 -2.73 -7.09
C ALA A 52 -1.14 -2.21 -6.93
N LEU A 53 -1.46 -1.60 -5.78
CA LEU A 53 -2.80 -1.06 -5.53
C LEU A 53 -3.16 0.05 -6.52
N PHE A 54 -2.23 0.95 -6.84
CA PHE A 54 -2.44 2.00 -7.84
C PHE A 54 -2.80 1.41 -9.20
N ASN A 55 -2.03 0.42 -9.68
CA ASN A 55 -2.31 -0.24 -10.95
C ASN A 55 -3.67 -0.96 -10.91
N MET A 56 -3.96 -1.71 -9.85
CA MET A 56 -5.25 -2.40 -9.67
C MET A 56 -6.44 -1.44 -9.72
N VAL A 57 -6.33 -0.27 -9.10
CA VAL A 57 -7.36 0.78 -9.15
C VAL A 57 -7.50 1.35 -10.56
N GLU A 58 -6.40 1.58 -11.27
CA GLU A 58 -6.41 2.08 -12.66
C GLU A 58 -7.06 1.08 -13.63
N PHE A 59 -6.84 -0.22 -13.44
CA PHE A 59 -7.44 -1.28 -14.27
C PHE A 59 -8.85 -1.71 -13.80
N GLY A 60 -9.28 -1.34 -12.59
CA GLY A 60 -10.60 -1.65 -12.04
C GLY A 60 -10.72 -3.03 -11.40
N GLU A 61 -9.63 -3.78 -11.26
CA GLU A 61 -9.58 -5.12 -10.67
C GLU A 61 -8.75 -5.07 -9.38
N ILE A 62 -9.43 -4.97 -8.23
CA ILE A 62 -8.77 -4.86 -6.92
C ILE A 62 -8.74 -6.23 -6.24
N ASP A 63 -7.53 -6.76 -6.08
CA ASP A 63 -7.27 -7.97 -5.31
C ASP A 63 -6.76 -7.61 -3.90
N TYR A 64 -7.65 -7.67 -2.92
CA TYR A 64 -7.32 -7.33 -1.53
C TYR A 64 -6.37 -8.35 -0.88
N GLU A 65 -6.41 -9.62 -1.30
CA GLU A 65 -5.58 -10.68 -0.75
C GLU A 65 -4.12 -10.50 -1.18
N GLU A 66 -3.90 -10.22 -2.47
CA GLU A 66 -2.57 -9.92 -3.00
C GLU A 66 -1.97 -8.67 -2.34
N ILE A 67 -2.74 -7.60 -2.15
CA ILE A 67 -2.22 -6.40 -1.48
C ILE A 67 -1.91 -6.68 -0.02
N ALA A 68 -2.75 -7.44 0.69
CA ALA A 68 -2.47 -7.84 2.06
C ALA A 68 -1.19 -8.67 2.17
N PHE A 69 -0.99 -9.61 1.24
CA PHE A 69 0.23 -10.42 1.15
C PHE A 69 1.48 -9.56 0.89
N LEU A 70 1.39 -8.58 -0.01
CA LEU A 70 2.49 -7.64 -0.28
C LEU A 70 2.83 -6.77 0.94
N ILE A 71 1.83 -6.38 1.74
CA ILE A 71 2.04 -5.66 3.01
C ILE A 71 2.76 -6.56 4.01
N ASP A 72 2.33 -7.82 4.15
CA ASP A 72 2.96 -8.77 5.07
C ASP A 72 4.40 -9.08 4.64
N GLN A 73 4.63 -9.35 3.36
CA GLN A 73 5.99 -9.54 2.84
C GLN A 73 6.88 -8.32 3.09
N LYS A 74 6.32 -7.10 2.99
CA LYS A 74 7.03 -5.87 3.34
C LYS A 74 7.41 -5.89 4.83
N ASN A 75 6.46 -6.18 5.72
CA ASN A 75 6.66 -6.22 7.18
C ASN A 75 7.65 -7.31 7.59
N SER A 76 7.52 -8.53 7.06
CA SER A 76 8.45 -9.63 7.37
C SER A 76 9.89 -9.33 6.94
N ARG A 77 10.10 -8.58 5.86
CA ARG A 77 11.45 -8.11 5.48
C ARG A 77 12.01 -7.06 6.43
N PHE A 78 11.17 -6.32 7.16
CA PHE A 78 11.63 -5.44 8.23
C PHE A 78 11.97 -6.24 9.50
N GLU A 79 11.21 -7.30 9.81
CA GLU A 79 11.42 -8.13 11.00
C GLU A 79 12.61 -9.11 10.87
N GLN A 80 12.91 -9.61 9.67
CA GLN A 80 14.07 -10.50 9.44
C GLN A 80 15.44 -9.78 9.46
N GLY A 81 15.48 -8.50 9.87
CA GLY A 81 16.73 -7.80 10.20
C GLY A 81 17.24 -8.06 11.63
N GLU A 82 16.47 -8.80 12.46
CA GLU A 82 16.83 -9.17 13.84
C GLU A 82 16.86 -10.69 13.99
N SER A 83 17.84 -11.38 13.39
CA SER A 83 18.23 -12.76 13.73
C SER A 83 19.57 -13.12 13.05
N ASP A 84 20.66 -12.51 13.51
CA ASP A 84 22.02 -13.02 13.30
C ASP A 84 22.78 -12.84 14.63
N GLU A 85 22.42 -13.66 15.62
CA GLU A 85 23.30 -14.03 16.74
C GLU A 85 22.93 -15.42 17.28
#